data_AF-A0A2Z5ZKG4-F1
#
_entry.id   AF-A0A2Z5ZKG4-F1
#
_cell.length_a   1.000
_cell.length_b   1.000
_cell.length_c   1.000
_cell.angle_alpha   90.00
_cell.angle_beta   90.00
_cell.angle_gamma   90.00
#
_symmetry.space_group_name_H-M   'P 1'
#
loop_
_entity.id
_entity.type
_entity.pdbx_description
1 polymer ?
#
loop_
_entity_poly.entity_id
_entity_poly.type
_entity_poly.pdbx_seq_one_letter_code
_entity_poly.pdbx_strand_id
1 'polypeptide(L)'
;MILPGDPAPLFTQRANTDWHHYSFDMAAGRYSLLLFCPSLQIEATQKAINALSSLYSLKASGRLELFIISTNPLDEEKTLANKKEYFTIFDSNKQVHTQYGIAPNMLTWVVVDPMLRVKCVLEASEKYFNFIKNFLQNAKPFQEGPVPALLLEGVLEHSFCTTLIEYYNSQPSHISGVLTQNHERKAVNADNFSFKRRRDCALNDPSLVRNLQARIIRRVVPEIRKVFQCDVTGMDRMILSCYNAEERGCFGPIVTTPYQALCTGFLRYHSI
;
A
#
# COMPACT_ATOMS: atom_id res chain seq x y z
N MET A 1 -13.92 -12.19 15.90
CA MET A 1 -12.46 -12.35 16.01
C MET A 1 -11.97 -12.80 14.65
N ILE A 2 -10.94 -12.14 14.12
CA ILE A 2 -10.39 -12.49 12.80
C ILE A 2 -9.68 -13.84 12.85
N LEU A 3 -9.77 -14.62 11.76
CA LEU A 3 -9.21 -15.96 11.66
C LEU A 3 -8.18 -16.07 10.52
N PRO A 4 -7.28 -17.07 10.57
CA PRO A 4 -6.42 -17.39 9.44
C PRO A 4 -7.23 -17.61 8.16
N GLY A 5 -6.84 -16.94 7.07
CA GLY A 5 -7.52 -16.95 5.79
C GLY A 5 -8.35 -15.69 5.52
N ASP A 6 -8.81 -14.99 6.56
CA ASP A 6 -9.59 -13.77 6.42
C ASP A 6 -8.77 -12.63 5.78
N PRO A 7 -9.40 -11.75 4.98
CA PRO A 7 -8.80 -10.49 4.60
C PRO A 7 -8.49 -9.65 5.84
N ALA A 8 -7.27 -9.12 5.93
CA ALA A 8 -6.87 -8.22 7.00
C ALA A 8 -7.66 -6.90 6.88
N PRO A 9 -8.34 -6.44 7.96
CA PRO A 9 -9.06 -5.18 7.95
C PRO A 9 -8.14 -4.02 7.58
N LEU A 10 -8.58 -3.21 6.62
CA LEU A 10 -7.91 -1.99 6.23
C LEU A 10 -8.26 -0.87 7.22
N PHE A 11 -7.25 -0.08 7.59
CA PHE A 11 -7.40 1.06 8.47
C PHE A 11 -6.44 2.18 8.09
N THR A 12 -6.82 3.40 8.44
CA THR A 12 -5.93 4.56 8.49
C THR A 12 -5.91 5.04 9.93
N GLN A 13 -4.74 5.11 10.53
CA GLN A 13 -4.59 5.48 11.94
C GLN A 13 -3.33 6.33 12.17
N ARG A 14 -3.32 7.10 13.24
CA ARG A 14 -2.15 7.85 13.72
C ARG A 14 -0.94 6.92 13.87
N ALA A 15 0.24 7.38 13.46
CA ALA A 15 1.46 6.58 13.50
C ALA A 15 2.73 7.42 13.70
N ASN A 16 3.84 6.80 14.12
CA ASN A 16 5.16 7.42 14.26
C ASN A 16 5.89 7.66 12.92
N THR A 17 5.15 8.18 11.93
CA THR A 17 5.67 8.55 10.60
C THR A 17 5.81 10.07 10.53
N ASP A 18 6.59 10.59 9.57
CA ASP A 18 6.73 12.04 9.36
C ASP A 18 5.38 12.76 9.13
N TRP A 19 4.41 12.06 8.54
CA TRP A 19 3.04 12.55 8.26
C TRP A 19 2.01 12.13 9.31
N HIS A 20 2.49 11.55 10.41
CA HIS A 20 1.73 11.14 11.59
C HIS A 20 0.55 10.18 11.33
N HIS A 21 0.47 9.53 10.18
CA HIS A 21 -0.48 8.43 9.91
C HIS A 21 0.11 7.35 9.05
N TYR A 22 -0.53 6.19 9.14
CA TYR A 22 -0.32 5.08 8.25
C TYR A 22 -1.65 4.55 7.72
N SER A 23 -1.70 4.25 6.43
CA SER A 23 -2.80 3.50 5.81
C SER A 23 -2.31 2.07 5.54
N PHE A 24 -3.00 1.08 6.11
CA PHE A 24 -2.47 -0.29 6.20
C PHE A 24 -2.35 -1.00 4.84
N ASP A 25 -3.09 -0.57 3.82
CA ASP A 25 -2.94 -1.05 2.45
C ASP A 25 -1.53 -0.81 1.88
N MET A 26 -0.80 0.19 2.38
CA MET A 26 0.60 0.46 2.01
C MET A 26 1.57 -0.64 2.45
N ALA A 27 1.14 -1.54 3.35
CA ALA A 27 1.91 -2.71 3.79
C ALA A 27 1.86 -3.88 2.80
N ALA A 28 1.05 -3.77 1.73
CA ALA A 28 0.94 -4.77 0.68
C ALA A 28 2.27 -5.15 0.01
N GLY A 29 2.29 -6.32 -0.63
CA GLY A 29 3.45 -6.82 -1.36
C GLY A 29 4.57 -7.37 -0.47
N ARG A 30 4.43 -7.29 0.85
CA ARG A 30 5.35 -7.84 1.86
C ARG A 30 4.57 -8.47 3.01
N TYR A 31 5.22 -9.34 3.78
CA TYR A 31 4.62 -9.80 5.02
C TYR A 31 4.54 -8.65 6.02
N SER A 32 3.54 -8.68 6.89
CA SER A 32 3.44 -7.76 8.03
C SER A 32 3.32 -8.56 9.31
N LEU A 33 4.11 -8.21 10.32
CA LEU A 33 3.96 -8.70 11.69
C LEU A 33 3.43 -7.57 12.56
N LEU A 34 2.24 -7.77 13.12
CA LEU A 34 1.53 -6.82 13.95
C LEU A 34 1.55 -7.30 15.40
N LEU A 35 2.00 -6.46 16.31
CA LEU A 35 1.89 -6.64 17.76
C LEU A 35 0.77 -5.76 18.31
N PHE A 36 -0.37 -6.35 18.67
CA PHE A 36 -1.42 -5.65 19.41
C PHE A 36 -1.06 -5.64 20.88
N CYS A 37 -1.13 -4.47 21.53
CA CYS A 37 -0.77 -4.29 22.93
C CYS A 37 -1.60 -3.21 23.63
N PRO A 38 -1.75 -3.28 24.96
CA PRO A 38 -2.45 -2.25 25.72
C PRO A 38 -1.64 -0.96 25.79
N SER A 39 -0.32 -1.09 25.98
CA SER A 39 0.63 0.00 26.17
C SER A 39 2.06 -0.46 25.89
N LEU A 40 2.90 0.45 25.37
CA LEU A 40 4.33 0.26 25.17
C LEU A 40 5.13 0.24 26.48
N GLN A 41 4.54 0.70 27.59
CA GLN A 41 5.21 0.77 28.90
C GLN A 41 5.13 -0.55 29.68
N ILE A 42 4.34 -1.51 29.20
CA ILE A 42 4.19 -2.82 29.85
C ILE A 42 5.45 -3.65 29.57
N GLU A 43 6.00 -4.29 30.61
CA GLU A 43 7.21 -5.12 30.52
C GLU A 43 7.09 -6.24 29.47
N ALA A 44 5.96 -6.95 29.45
CA ALA A 44 5.70 -7.98 28.44
C ALA A 44 5.72 -7.41 27.01
N THR A 45 5.19 -6.20 26.81
CA THR A 45 5.23 -5.50 25.52
C THR A 45 6.66 -5.16 25.13
N GLN A 46 7.45 -4.59 26.05
CA GLN A 46 8.87 -4.28 25.84
C GLN A 46 9.68 -5.53 25.48
N LYS A 47 9.44 -6.65 26.17
CA LYS A 47 10.08 -7.94 25.84
C LYS A 47 9.73 -8.40 24.42
N ALA A 48 8.47 -8.29 24.02
CA ALA A 48 8.02 -8.63 22.66
C ALA A 48 8.65 -7.71 21.60
N ILE A 49 8.77 -6.41 21.86
CA ILE A 49 9.41 -5.43 20.97
C ILE A 49 10.89 -5.73 20.81
N ASN A 50 11.61 -6.03 21.91
CA ASN A 50 13.04 -6.33 21.86
C ASN A 50 13.34 -7.58 21.01
N ALA A 51 12.43 -8.56 21.00
CA ALA A 51 12.56 -9.78 20.19
C ALA A 51 12.53 -9.50 18.67
N LEU A 52 11.90 -8.40 18.24
CA LEU A 52 11.81 -7.99 16.82
C LEU A 52 13.17 -7.73 16.18
N SER A 53 14.20 -7.40 16.96
CA SER A 53 15.58 -7.21 16.48
C SER A 53 16.07 -8.38 15.61
N SER A 54 15.64 -9.60 15.94
CA SER A 54 16.00 -10.80 15.18
C SER A 54 15.34 -10.92 13.79
N LEU A 55 14.43 -10.01 13.45
CA LEU A 55 13.74 -9.91 12.16
C LEU A 55 14.20 -8.71 11.32
N TYR A 56 15.13 -7.88 11.82
CA TYR A 56 15.55 -6.65 11.14
C TYR A 56 16.24 -6.92 9.79
N SER A 57 16.91 -8.06 9.61
CA SER A 57 17.46 -8.46 8.31
C SER A 57 16.37 -8.73 7.27
N LEU A 58 15.27 -9.38 7.66
CA LEU A 58 14.11 -9.59 6.77
C LEU A 58 13.44 -8.26 6.43
N LYS A 59 13.32 -7.35 7.41
CA LYS A 59 12.81 -6.00 7.16
C LYS A 59 13.70 -5.22 6.20
N ALA A 60 15.01 -5.22 6.40
CA ALA A 60 15.97 -4.54 5.53
C ALA A 60 15.94 -5.09 4.09
N SER A 61 15.62 -6.37 3.91
CA SER A 61 15.43 -6.98 2.58
C SER A 61 14.12 -6.58 1.88
N GLY A 62 13.22 -5.84 2.53
CA GLY A 62 11.92 -5.45 1.99
C GLY A 62 10.84 -6.53 2.06
N ARG A 63 11.13 -7.70 2.64
CA ARG A 63 10.20 -8.84 2.73
C ARG A 63 9.20 -8.76 3.87
N LEU A 64 9.48 -7.93 4.87
CA LEU A 64 8.72 -7.84 6.12
C LEU A 64 8.58 -6.39 6.57
N GLU A 65 7.38 -6.04 7.02
CA GLU A 65 7.09 -4.82 7.76
C GLU A 65 6.68 -5.15 9.19
N LEU A 66 7.09 -4.31 10.14
CA LEU A 66 6.86 -4.53 11.56
C LEU A 66 5.97 -3.42 12.10
N PHE A 67 4.90 -3.80 12.82
CA PHE A 67 3.94 -2.88 13.40
C PHE A 67 3.70 -3.17 14.88
N ILE A 68 3.56 -2.13 15.68
CA ILE A 68 3.09 -2.19 17.07
C ILE A 68 1.83 -1.34 17.16
N ILE A 69 0.74 -1.90 17.66
CA ILE A 69 -0.55 -1.25 17.77
C ILE A 69 -0.84 -1.07 19.26
N SER A 70 -0.79 0.18 19.74
CA SER A 70 -1.02 0.51 21.15
C SER A 70 -2.37 1.21 21.33
N THR A 71 -3.12 0.82 22.36
CA THR A 71 -4.36 1.54 22.75
C THR A 71 -4.13 2.68 23.74
N ASN A 72 -2.92 2.83 24.27
CA ASN A 72 -2.62 3.82 25.30
C ASN A 72 -2.31 5.19 24.66
N PRO A 73 -3.13 6.23 24.90
CA PRO A 73 -2.91 7.55 24.30
C PRO A 73 -1.59 8.20 24.72
N LEU A 74 -1.04 7.85 25.90
CA LEU A 74 0.23 8.41 26.38
C LEU A 74 1.46 7.89 25.61
N ASP A 75 1.32 6.81 24.86
CA ASP A 75 2.44 6.29 24.06
C ASP A 75 2.74 7.16 22.84
N GLU A 76 1.75 7.92 22.37
CA GLU A 76 1.90 8.83 21.24
C GLU A 76 2.87 9.96 21.58
N GLU A 77 2.61 10.69 22.67
CA GLU A 77 3.44 11.82 23.10
C GLU A 77 4.90 11.41 23.38
N LYS A 78 5.10 10.18 23.89
CA LYS A 78 6.43 9.66 24.27
C LYS A 78 7.21 9.02 23.14
N THR A 79 6.53 8.62 22.06
CA THR A 79 7.10 7.75 21.01
C THR A 79 6.90 8.31 19.61
N LEU A 80 6.63 9.61 19.49
CA LEU A 80 6.43 10.28 18.20
C LEU A 80 7.67 10.29 17.31
N ALA A 81 8.85 10.03 17.88
CA ALA A 81 10.08 9.92 17.11
C ALA A 81 9.97 8.76 16.09
N ASN A 82 10.20 9.11 14.82
CA ASN A 82 10.22 8.13 13.74
C ASN A 82 11.31 7.09 14.00
N LYS A 83 10.91 5.81 14.09
CA LYS A 83 11.81 4.67 14.22
C LYS A 83 11.90 3.96 12.88
N LYS A 84 13.11 3.65 12.43
CA LYS A 84 13.33 3.01 11.13
C LYS A 84 12.95 1.52 11.16
N GLU A 85 12.90 0.93 12.35
CA GLU A 85 12.79 -0.51 12.59
C GLU A 85 11.35 -1.02 12.62
N TYR A 86 10.38 -0.19 12.99
CA TYR A 86 8.96 -0.55 13.01
C TYR A 86 8.06 0.69 13.06
N PHE A 87 6.83 0.53 12.59
CA PHE A 87 5.78 1.52 12.75
C PHE A 87 5.02 1.28 14.06
N THR A 88 4.84 2.33 14.85
CA THR A 88 3.89 2.36 15.96
C THR A 88 2.60 2.99 15.45
N ILE A 89 1.49 2.25 15.59
CA ILE A 89 0.13 2.68 15.30
C ILE A 89 -0.55 3.02 16.63
N PHE A 90 -1.05 4.24 16.75
CA PHE A 90 -1.72 4.75 17.96
C PHE A 90 -3.23 4.55 17.83
N ASP A 91 -3.73 3.45 18.37
CA ASP A 91 -5.14 3.03 18.35
C ASP A 91 -5.89 3.47 19.63
N SER A 92 -5.77 4.74 20.00
CA SER A 92 -6.39 5.31 21.20
C SER A 92 -7.92 5.23 21.19
N ASN A 93 -8.52 5.21 19.99
CA ASN A 93 -9.95 5.02 19.77
C ASN A 93 -10.39 3.53 19.71
N LYS A 94 -9.44 2.58 19.83
CA LYS A 94 -9.65 1.11 19.79
C LYS A 94 -10.30 0.60 18.50
N GLN A 95 -10.26 1.38 17.43
CA GLN A 95 -10.90 1.03 16.17
C GLN A 95 -10.22 -0.20 15.54
N VAL A 96 -8.88 -0.22 15.52
CA VAL A 96 -8.12 -1.32 14.92
C VAL A 96 -8.28 -2.60 15.75
N HIS A 97 -8.20 -2.50 17.08
CA HIS A 97 -8.49 -3.62 17.99
C HIS A 97 -9.88 -4.22 17.75
N THR A 98 -10.90 -3.36 17.61
CA THR A 98 -12.27 -3.78 17.34
C THR A 98 -12.40 -4.48 15.99
N GLN A 99 -11.80 -3.93 14.94
CA GLN A 99 -11.83 -4.51 13.59
C GLN A 99 -11.17 -5.89 13.52
N TYR A 100 -10.05 -6.09 14.21
CA TYR A 100 -9.38 -7.40 14.30
C TYR A 100 -10.05 -8.33 15.32
N GLY A 101 -10.94 -7.81 16.16
CA GLY A 101 -11.59 -8.54 17.25
C GLY A 101 -10.61 -9.01 18.32
N ILE A 102 -9.60 -8.19 18.62
CA ILE A 102 -8.58 -8.41 19.66
C ILE A 102 -8.91 -7.50 20.85
N ALA A 103 -8.97 -8.06 22.05
CA ALA A 103 -9.31 -7.28 23.24
C ALA A 103 -8.17 -6.28 23.58
N PRO A 104 -8.48 -5.02 23.95
CA PRO A 104 -7.48 -3.98 24.24
C PRO A 104 -6.45 -4.31 25.34
N ASN A 105 -6.77 -5.26 26.21
CA ASN A 105 -5.91 -5.70 27.30
C ASN A 105 -5.00 -6.89 26.94
N MET A 106 -5.12 -7.44 25.72
CA MET A 106 -4.34 -8.58 25.28
C MET A 106 -3.07 -8.17 24.53
N LEU A 107 -2.04 -9.00 24.66
CA LEU A 107 -0.82 -8.92 23.85
C LEU A 107 -0.90 -10.03 22.77
N THR A 108 -1.04 -9.65 21.51
CA THR A 108 -1.36 -10.59 20.41
C THR A 108 -0.49 -10.33 19.18
N TRP A 109 0.08 -11.39 18.63
CA TRP A 109 0.73 -11.37 17.33
C TRP A 109 -0.27 -11.66 16.23
N VAL A 110 -0.23 -10.88 15.16
CA VAL A 110 -0.92 -11.18 13.90
C VAL A 110 0.08 -11.15 12.75
N VAL A 111 0.10 -12.21 11.94
CA VAL A 111 0.88 -12.24 10.70
C VAL A 111 -0.06 -12.06 9.52
N VAL A 112 0.29 -11.13 8.64
CA VAL A 112 -0.44 -10.83 7.41
C VAL A 112 0.49 -11.08 6.21
N ASP A 113 -0.02 -11.73 5.17
CA ASP A 113 0.74 -12.02 3.95
C ASP A 113 0.78 -10.84 2.96
N PRO A 114 1.59 -10.93 1.89
CA PRO A 114 1.66 -9.90 0.85
C PRO A 114 0.34 -9.52 0.17
N MET A 115 -0.69 -10.38 0.22
CA MET A 115 -2.02 -10.12 -0.31
C MET A 115 -2.98 -9.56 0.74
N LEU A 116 -2.46 -9.14 1.90
CA LEU A 116 -3.24 -8.66 3.04
C LEU A 116 -4.24 -9.71 3.55
N ARG A 117 -3.83 -10.98 3.63
CA ARG A 117 -4.59 -12.05 4.31
C ARG A 117 -3.95 -12.45 5.62
N VAL A 118 -4.76 -12.67 6.64
CA VAL A 118 -4.30 -13.15 7.95
C VAL A 118 -3.79 -14.59 7.82
N LYS A 119 -2.59 -14.85 8.33
CA LYS A 119 -1.97 -16.19 8.38
C LYS A 119 -1.99 -16.79 9.77
N CYS A 120 -1.84 -15.97 10.79
CA CYS A 120 -2.00 -16.42 12.17
C CYS A 120 -2.41 -15.26 13.08
N VAL A 121 -3.09 -15.64 14.16
CA VAL A 121 -3.43 -14.79 15.31
C VAL A 121 -3.05 -15.61 16.54
N LEU A 122 -2.04 -15.17 17.28
CA LEU A 122 -1.44 -15.94 18.37
C LEU A 122 -1.22 -15.03 19.58
N GLU A 123 -1.37 -15.57 20.78
CA GLU A 123 -0.96 -14.85 21.98
C GLU A 123 0.54 -14.51 21.91
N ALA A 124 0.92 -13.36 22.47
CA ALA A 124 2.30 -12.95 22.47
C ALA A 124 3.09 -13.69 23.56
N SER A 125 3.76 -14.76 23.14
CA SER A 125 4.71 -15.52 23.94
C SER A 125 6.00 -15.79 23.17
N GLU A 126 7.07 -16.14 23.89
CA GLU A 126 8.36 -16.49 23.29
C GLU A 126 8.25 -17.72 22.37
N LYS A 127 7.44 -18.71 22.76
CA LYS A 127 7.13 -19.90 21.96
C LYS A 127 6.54 -19.52 20.60
N TYR A 128 5.48 -18.70 20.59
CA TYR A 128 4.82 -18.31 19.35
C TYR A 128 5.65 -17.32 18.53
N PHE A 129 6.44 -16.47 19.17
CA PHE A 129 7.39 -15.63 18.47
C PHE A 129 8.43 -16.45 17.68
N ASN A 130 9.01 -17.49 18.29
CA ASN A 130 9.95 -18.37 17.61
C ASN A 130 9.29 -19.12 16.44
N PHE A 131 8.04 -19.56 16.60
CA PHE A 131 7.25 -20.15 15.51
C PHE A 131 7.05 -19.15 14.36
N ILE A 132 6.61 -17.93 14.65
CA ILE A 132 6.41 -16.85 13.66
C ILE A 132 7.71 -16.51 12.95
N LYS A 133 8.82 -16.39 13.69
CA LYS A 133 10.14 -16.10 13.11
C LYS A 133 10.55 -17.17 12.10
N ASN A 134 10.44 -18.44 12.48
CA ASN A 134 10.75 -19.56 11.58
C ASN A 134 9.83 -19.56 10.36
N PHE A 135 8.53 -19.29 10.54
CA PHE A 135 7.59 -19.13 9.43
C PHE A 135 8.02 -18.03 8.46
N LEU A 136 8.31 -16.82 8.95
CA LEU A 136 8.69 -15.66 8.12
C LEU A 136 10.03 -15.85 7.40
N GLN A 137 10.99 -16.54 8.02
CA GLN A 137 12.28 -16.85 7.38
C GLN A 137 12.13 -17.77 6.17
N ASN A 138 11.23 -18.76 6.26
CA ASN A 138 10.97 -19.74 5.21
C ASN A 138 9.83 -19.34 4.26
N ALA A 139 9.07 -18.29 4.59
CA ALA A 139 7.95 -17.82 3.80
C ALA A 139 8.42 -17.26 2.44
N LYS A 140 7.79 -17.66 1.34
CA LYS A 140 8.17 -17.16 0.00
C LYS A 140 8.01 -15.63 -0.06
N PRO A 141 9.03 -14.87 -0.53
CA PRO A 141 9.08 -13.39 -0.47
C PRO A 141 7.88 -12.68 -1.08
N PHE A 142 7.29 -13.28 -2.10
CA PHE A 142 6.20 -12.76 -2.90
C PHE A 142 5.46 -13.97 -3.47
N GLN A 143 4.13 -13.96 -3.45
CA GLN A 143 3.40 -14.92 -4.28
C GLN A 143 3.67 -14.53 -5.73
N GLU A 144 4.37 -15.37 -6.48
CA GLU A 144 4.27 -15.48 -7.94
C GLU A 144 2.83 -15.90 -8.34
N GLY A 145 1.82 -15.33 -7.69
CA GLY A 145 0.44 -15.46 -8.06
C GLY A 145 0.18 -14.54 -9.26
N PRO A 146 -0.85 -14.83 -10.06
CA PRO A 146 -1.25 -13.93 -11.12
C PRO A 146 -1.52 -12.55 -10.50
N VAL A 147 -0.73 -11.54 -10.90
CA VAL A 147 -1.13 -10.16 -10.67
C VAL A 147 -2.48 -10.03 -11.40
N PRO A 148 -3.55 -9.55 -10.74
CA PRO A 148 -4.84 -9.31 -11.40
C PRO A 148 -4.73 -8.10 -12.31
N ALA A 149 -3.84 -8.19 -13.30
CA ALA A 149 -3.55 -7.19 -14.29
C ALA A 149 -4.12 -7.67 -15.62
N LEU A 150 -4.77 -6.74 -16.32
CA LEU A 150 -5.24 -6.94 -17.68
C LEU A 150 -4.22 -6.31 -18.62
N LEU A 151 -3.50 -7.15 -19.38
CA LEU A 151 -2.58 -6.68 -20.41
C LEU A 151 -3.31 -6.64 -21.75
N LEU A 152 -3.44 -5.44 -22.32
CA LEU A 152 -4.04 -5.22 -23.64
C LEU A 152 -3.05 -4.50 -24.54
N GLU A 153 -2.79 -5.07 -25.71
CA GLU A 153 -1.98 -4.45 -26.74
C GLU A 153 -2.84 -3.65 -27.72
N GLY A 154 -2.29 -2.61 -28.33
CA GLY A 154 -2.96 -1.85 -29.39
C GLY A 154 -4.22 -1.08 -28.94
N VAL A 155 -4.39 -0.83 -27.64
CA VAL A 155 -5.52 -0.03 -27.12
C VAL A 155 -5.53 1.39 -27.72
N LEU A 156 -4.34 1.97 -27.92
CA LEU A 156 -4.14 3.29 -28.52
C LEU A 156 -3.36 3.13 -29.83
N GLU A 157 -3.75 3.87 -30.87
CA GLU A 157 -2.99 3.91 -32.13
C GLU A 157 -1.69 4.68 -31.95
N HIS A 158 -0.66 4.30 -32.72
CA HIS A 158 0.65 4.94 -32.65
C HIS A 158 0.58 6.48 -32.83
N SER A 159 -0.19 6.96 -33.81
CA SER A 159 -0.36 8.40 -34.04
C SER A 159 -0.98 9.12 -32.84
N PHE A 160 -1.95 8.50 -32.16
CA PHE A 160 -2.56 9.08 -30.98
C PHE A 160 -1.60 9.07 -29.78
N CYS A 161 -0.79 8.02 -29.63
CA CYS A 161 0.30 8.00 -28.64
C CYS A 161 1.29 9.15 -28.84
N THR A 162 1.71 9.41 -30.09
CA THR A 162 2.57 10.54 -30.43
C THR A 162 1.94 11.87 -30.02
N THR A 163 0.66 12.09 -30.34
CA THR A 163 -0.06 13.31 -29.94
C THR A 163 -0.10 13.49 -28.42
N LEU A 164 -0.31 12.41 -27.64
CA LEU A 164 -0.30 12.50 -26.17
C LEU A 164 1.08 12.83 -25.61
N ILE A 165 2.14 12.28 -26.21
CA ILE A 165 3.53 12.58 -25.82
C ILE A 165 3.89 14.03 -26.14
N GLU A 166 3.54 14.53 -27.32
CA GLU A 166 3.71 15.93 -27.70
C GLU A 166 2.96 16.87 -26.75
N TYR A 167 1.72 16.51 -26.41
CA TYR A 167 0.95 17.25 -25.41
C TYR A 167 1.69 17.27 -24.07
N TYR A 168 2.14 16.13 -23.55
CA TYR A 168 2.89 16.07 -22.29
C TYR A 168 4.13 16.97 -22.30
N ASN A 169 4.92 16.94 -23.38
CA ASN A 169 6.13 17.76 -23.51
C ASN A 169 5.84 19.26 -23.62
N SER A 170 4.65 19.63 -24.10
CA SER A 170 4.22 21.03 -24.22
C SER A 170 3.67 21.62 -22.92
N GLN A 171 3.34 20.78 -21.93
CA GLN A 171 2.65 21.18 -20.72
C GLN A 171 3.59 21.12 -19.50
N PRO A 172 3.34 21.94 -18.45
CA PRO A 172 4.00 21.74 -17.18
C PRO A 172 3.65 20.37 -16.60
N SER A 173 4.65 19.69 -16.05
CA SER A 173 4.48 18.46 -15.28
C SER A 173 4.96 18.66 -13.84
N HIS A 174 4.32 17.97 -12.90
CA HIS A 174 4.61 18.10 -11.49
C HIS A 174 4.95 16.74 -10.89
N ILE A 175 5.84 16.73 -9.88
CA ILE A 175 6.12 15.50 -9.13
C ILE A 175 4.82 15.04 -8.47
N SER A 176 4.47 13.78 -8.70
CA SER A 176 3.28 13.16 -8.12
C SER A 176 3.61 12.54 -6.78
N GLY A 177 3.15 13.17 -5.71
CA GLY A 177 3.18 12.57 -4.38
C GLY A 177 2.34 11.30 -4.30
N VAL A 178 2.55 10.52 -3.24
CA VAL A 178 1.66 9.44 -2.84
C VAL A 178 0.42 10.07 -2.21
N LEU A 179 -0.77 9.74 -2.73
CA LEU A 179 -2.02 10.13 -2.10
C LEU A 179 -2.15 9.36 -0.79
N THR A 180 -2.03 10.05 0.33
CA THR A 180 -2.27 9.53 1.67
C THR A 180 -3.44 10.29 2.30
N GLN A 181 -3.98 9.83 3.41
CA GLN A 181 -4.96 10.60 4.18
C GLN A 181 -4.27 11.30 5.37
N ASN A 182 -4.58 12.58 5.56
CA ASN A 182 -4.17 13.35 6.73
C ASN A 182 -5.17 13.22 7.90
N HIS A 183 -4.98 14.01 8.97
CA HIS A 183 -5.72 13.92 10.24
C HIS A 183 -7.22 14.16 10.07
N GLU A 184 -7.58 14.90 9.02
CA GLU A 184 -8.95 15.28 8.68
C GLU A 184 -9.57 14.32 7.64
N ARG A 185 -8.94 13.17 7.38
CA ARG A 185 -9.31 12.23 6.29
C ARG A 185 -9.28 12.87 4.89
N LYS A 186 -8.58 13.98 4.73
CA LYS A 186 -8.38 14.60 3.42
C LYS A 186 -7.18 13.97 2.73
N ALA A 187 -7.32 13.76 1.43
CA ALA A 187 -6.23 13.29 0.60
C ALA A 187 -5.11 14.35 0.55
N VAL A 188 -3.91 13.97 0.97
CA VAL A 188 -2.68 14.77 0.90
C VAL A 188 -1.65 14.06 0.03
N ASN A 189 -0.87 14.84 -0.73
CA ASN A 189 0.25 14.32 -1.49
C ASN A 189 1.49 14.29 -0.59
N ALA A 190 1.99 13.11 -0.25
CA ALA A 190 3.24 12.93 0.46
C ALA A 190 4.37 12.58 -0.51
N ASP A 191 5.51 13.25 -0.42
CA ASP A 191 6.69 13.00 -1.23
C ASP A 191 7.46 11.77 -0.71
N ASN A 192 6.90 10.57 -0.92
CA ASN A 192 7.60 9.32 -0.63
C ASN A 192 8.27 8.76 -1.91
N PHE A 193 9.41 9.36 -2.26
CA PHE A 193 10.19 9.05 -3.45
C PHE A 193 10.79 7.64 -3.52
N SER A 194 10.71 6.84 -2.44
CA SER A 194 11.10 5.42 -2.46
C SER A 194 9.94 4.51 -2.87
N PHE A 195 8.69 4.94 -2.68
CA PHE A 195 7.48 4.21 -3.04
C PHE A 195 6.91 4.64 -4.39
N LYS A 196 6.89 5.94 -4.69
CA LYS A 196 6.35 6.46 -5.95
C LYS A 196 7.21 7.61 -6.44
N ARG A 197 7.65 7.52 -7.70
CA ARG A 197 8.38 8.59 -8.37
C ARG A 197 7.93 8.66 -9.82
N ARG A 198 7.04 9.61 -10.09
CA ARG A 198 6.51 9.92 -11.42
C ARG A 198 6.19 11.40 -11.53
N ARG A 199 6.26 11.94 -12.75
CA ARG A 199 5.79 13.29 -13.08
C ARG A 199 4.44 13.20 -13.76
N ASP A 200 3.45 13.90 -13.23
CA ASP A 200 2.08 13.91 -13.73
C ASP A 200 1.79 15.24 -14.44
N CYS A 201 1.10 15.14 -15.57
CA CYS A 201 0.51 16.23 -16.32
C CYS A 201 -0.99 15.98 -16.43
N ALA A 202 -1.82 16.97 -16.09
CA ALA A 202 -3.26 16.84 -16.26
C ALA A 202 -3.63 16.95 -17.75
N LEU A 203 -4.44 16.01 -18.24
CA LEU A 203 -4.94 16.07 -19.61
C LEU A 203 -6.20 16.94 -19.65
N ASN A 204 -6.02 18.23 -19.92
CA ASN A 204 -7.10 19.23 -19.85
C ASN A 204 -7.70 19.57 -21.23
N ASP A 205 -7.05 19.18 -22.33
CA ASP A 205 -7.60 19.40 -23.67
C ASP A 205 -8.89 18.57 -23.86
N PRO A 206 -10.07 19.19 -24.05
CA PRO A 206 -11.32 18.47 -24.09
C PRO A 206 -11.43 17.50 -25.27
N SER A 207 -10.73 17.76 -26.38
CA SER A 207 -10.72 16.88 -27.54
C SER A 207 -9.91 15.62 -27.25
N LEU A 208 -8.71 15.77 -26.69
CA LEU A 208 -7.85 14.64 -26.31
C LEU A 208 -8.50 13.78 -25.23
N VAL A 209 -9.14 14.40 -24.22
CA VAL A 209 -9.90 13.68 -23.19
C VAL A 209 -10.99 12.82 -23.82
N ARG A 210 -11.89 13.41 -24.63
CA ARG A 210 -12.96 12.65 -25.28
C ARG A 210 -12.43 11.51 -26.16
N ASN A 211 -11.35 11.77 -26.90
CA ASN A 211 -10.71 10.79 -27.77
C ASN A 211 -10.10 9.61 -26.99
N LEU A 212 -9.46 9.87 -25.84
CA LEU A 212 -8.92 8.83 -24.97
C LEU A 212 -10.06 8.04 -24.30
N GLN A 213 -11.07 8.73 -23.78
CA GLN A 213 -12.28 8.13 -23.19
C GLN A 213 -12.95 7.14 -24.14
N ALA A 214 -13.19 7.55 -25.38
CA ALA A 214 -13.85 6.73 -26.39
C ALA A 214 -13.08 5.42 -26.66
N ARG A 215 -11.75 5.46 -26.68
CA ARG A 215 -10.90 4.27 -26.85
C ARG A 215 -10.97 3.34 -25.64
N ILE A 216 -10.87 3.87 -24.43
CA ILE A 216 -10.97 3.06 -23.20
C ILE A 216 -12.35 2.40 -23.10
N ILE A 217 -13.43 3.15 -23.32
CA ILE A 217 -14.81 2.62 -23.29
C ILE A 217 -14.98 1.51 -24.34
N ARG A 218 -14.48 1.72 -25.56
CA ARG A 218 -14.67 0.77 -26.66
C ARG A 218 -13.77 -0.46 -26.57
N ARG A 219 -12.55 -0.34 -26.05
CA ARG A 219 -11.49 -1.38 -26.16
C ARG A 219 -11.07 -2.00 -24.84
N VAL A 220 -11.26 -1.31 -23.71
CA VAL A 220 -10.79 -1.78 -22.39
C VAL A 220 -11.94 -2.23 -21.51
N VAL A 221 -13.03 -1.45 -21.44
CA VAL A 221 -14.19 -1.78 -20.58
C VAL A 221 -14.78 -3.18 -20.86
N PRO A 222 -14.96 -3.63 -22.13
CA PRO A 222 -15.44 -4.98 -22.39
C PRO A 222 -14.51 -6.07 -21.85
N GLU A 223 -13.19 -5.85 -21.91
CA GLU A 223 -12.19 -6.80 -21.43
C GLU A 223 -12.14 -6.85 -19.91
N ILE A 224 -12.31 -5.70 -19.23
CA ILE A 224 -12.49 -5.65 -17.77
C ILE A 224 -13.71 -6.49 -17.36
N ARG A 225 -14.85 -6.32 -18.04
CA ARG A 225 -16.07 -7.08 -17.76
C ARG A 225 -15.85 -8.58 -17.94
N LYS A 226 -15.15 -9.01 -18.99
CA LYS A 226 -14.86 -10.43 -19.25
C LYS A 226 -13.98 -11.04 -18.16
N VAL A 227 -12.87 -10.39 -17.82
CA VAL A 227 -11.84 -10.96 -16.93
C VAL A 227 -12.23 -10.84 -15.46
N PHE A 228 -12.79 -9.69 -15.06
CA PHE A 228 -13.05 -9.39 -13.65
C PHE A 228 -14.53 -9.50 -13.25
N GLN A 229 -15.43 -9.79 -14.19
CA GLN A 229 -16.88 -9.86 -13.95
C GLN A 229 -17.41 -8.59 -13.24
N CYS A 230 -16.82 -7.44 -13.61
CA CYS A 230 -17.08 -6.14 -12.99
C CYS A 230 -17.61 -5.17 -14.04
N ASP A 231 -18.63 -4.40 -13.66
CA ASP A 231 -19.17 -3.31 -14.47
C ASP A 231 -18.56 -1.97 -14.05
N VAL A 232 -17.77 -1.39 -14.96
CA VAL A 232 -17.12 -0.10 -14.75
C VAL A 232 -18.15 1.02 -14.89
N THR A 233 -18.42 1.73 -13.80
CA THR A 233 -19.46 2.78 -13.73
C THR A 233 -18.92 4.20 -13.78
N GLY A 234 -17.60 4.39 -13.72
CA GLY A 234 -16.98 5.70 -13.69
C GLY A 234 -15.53 5.69 -14.16
N MET A 235 -15.03 6.86 -14.51
CA MET A 235 -13.65 7.11 -14.88
C MET A 235 -13.17 8.34 -14.11
N ASP A 236 -12.05 8.20 -13.40
CA ASP A 236 -11.41 9.33 -12.72
C ASP A 236 -10.79 10.30 -13.76
N ARG A 237 -10.27 11.44 -13.29
CA ARG A 237 -9.56 12.41 -14.12
C ARG A 237 -8.43 11.77 -14.93
N MET A 238 -8.26 12.23 -16.17
CA MET A 238 -7.17 11.77 -17.02
C MET A 238 -5.88 12.52 -16.74
N ILE A 239 -4.83 11.75 -16.51
CA ILE A 239 -3.47 12.25 -16.32
C ILE A 239 -2.52 11.52 -17.26
N LEU A 240 -1.53 12.23 -17.76
CA LEU A 240 -0.37 11.66 -18.43
C LEU A 240 0.78 11.63 -17.44
N SER A 241 1.33 10.43 -17.20
CA SER A 241 2.40 10.23 -16.23
C SER A 241 3.68 9.76 -16.91
N CYS A 242 4.81 10.36 -16.55
CA CYS A 242 6.14 9.93 -16.98
C CYS A 242 6.94 9.33 -15.81
N TYR A 243 7.52 8.15 -16.06
CA TYR A 243 8.47 7.49 -15.16
C TYR A 243 9.88 7.65 -15.77
N ASN A 244 10.57 8.74 -15.46
CA ASN A 244 11.89 9.02 -16.02
C ASN A 244 12.92 8.01 -15.47
N ALA A 245 13.66 7.36 -16.36
CA ALA A 245 14.72 6.42 -16.01
C ALA A 245 15.89 7.08 -15.25
N GLU A 246 16.27 8.30 -15.64
CA GLU A 246 17.34 9.07 -14.97
C GLU A 246 17.02 9.34 -13.50
N GLU A 247 15.73 9.54 -13.21
CA GLU A 247 15.23 9.76 -11.87
C GLU A 247 14.98 8.47 -11.11
N ARG A 248 15.18 7.29 -11.72
CA ARG A 248 14.76 5.99 -11.18
C ARG A 248 13.26 5.97 -10.87
N GLY A 249 12.44 6.45 -11.82
CA GLY A 249 10.98 6.47 -11.70
C GLY A 249 10.42 5.10 -11.31
N CYS A 250 9.55 5.05 -10.30
CA CYS A 250 9.06 3.81 -9.73
C CYS A 250 7.61 3.91 -9.25
N PHE A 251 6.98 2.75 -9.09
CA PHE A 251 5.70 2.59 -8.40
C PHE A 251 5.78 1.32 -7.56
N GLY A 252 5.58 1.45 -6.25
CA GLY A 252 5.64 0.37 -5.29
C GLY A 252 4.38 -0.52 -5.33
N PRO A 253 4.41 -1.65 -4.60
CA PRO A 253 3.25 -2.55 -4.51
C PRO A 253 2.06 -1.87 -3.83
N ILE A 254 0.85 -2.06 -4.35
CA ILE A 254 -0.41 -1.62 -3.74
C ILE A 254 -1.45 -2.73 -3.87
N VAL A 255 -2.37 -2.86 -2.91
CA VAL A 255 -3.62 -3.61 -3.13
C VAL A 255 -4.64 -2.66 -3.72
N THR A 256 -5.07 -2.89 -4.97
CA THR A 256 -6.26 -2.24 -5.50
C THR A 256 -7.49 -2.80 -4.79
N THR A 257 -8.28 -1.94 -4.16
CA THR A 257 -9.59 -2.35 -3.65
C THR A 257 -10.47 -2.80 -4.83
N PRO A 258 -11.42 -3.73 -4.64
CA PRO A 258 -12.25 -4.27 -5.73
C PRO A 258 -13.08 -3.22 -6.49
N TYR A 259 -13.15 -1.99 -5.97
CA TYR A 259 -13.88 -0.86 -6.57
C TYR A 259 -12.99 0.13 -7.33
N GLN A 260 -11.67 -0.08 -7.39
CA GLN A 260 -10.75 0.79 -8.11
C GLN A 260 -9.85 -0.04 -9.04
N ALA A 261 -10.17 0.00 -10.34
CA ALA A 261 -9.26 -0.45 -11.38
C ALA A 261 -8.38 0.74 -11.80
N LEU A 262 -7.07 0.63 -11.61
CA LEU A 262 -6.10 1.57 -12.18
C LEU A 262 -5.77 1.12 -13.61
N CYS A 263 -6.29 1.83 -14.61
CA CYS A 263 -5.85 1.66 -15.98
C CYS A 263 -4.57 2.49 -16.21
N THR A 264 -3.41 1.84 -16.07
CA THR A 264 -2.13 2.44 -16.43
C THR A 264 -1.72 1.95 -17.82
N GLY A 265 -1.70 2.85 -18.81
CA GLY A 265 -1.11 2.58 -20.12
C GLY A 265 0.39 2.86 -20.09
N PHE A 266 1.23 1.86 -20.40
CA PHE A 266 2.66 2.07 -20.55
C PHE A 266 2.99 2.36 -22.02
N LEU A 267 3.37 3.60 -22.32
CA LEU A 267 3.97 3.98 -23.59
C LEU A 267 5.49 3.79 -23.47
N ARG A 268 6.04 2.70 -24.03
CA ARG A 268 7.50 2.51 -24.10
C ARG A 268 8.05 3.09 -25.39
N TYR A 269 8.94 4.07 -25.27
CA TYR A 269 9.77 4.55 -26.39
C TYR A 269 11.07 3.73 -26.40
N HIS A 270 11.38 3.07 -27.52
CA HIS A 270 12.75 2.67 -27.79
C HIS A 270 13.34 3.77 -28.66
N SER A 271 14.20 4.60 -28.08
CA SER A 271 15.11 5.40 -28.91
C SER A 271 16.02 4.41 -29.62
N ILE A 272 15.93 4.34 -30.96
CA ILE A 272 16.96 3.73 -31.79
C ILE A 272 18.16 4.66 -31.79
#